data_AF-A0A5D6XQD8-F1
#
_entry.id   AF-A0A5D6XQD8-F1
#
_cell.length_a   1.000
_cell.length_b   1.000
_cell.length_c   1.000
_cell.angle_alpha   90.00
_cell.angle_beta   90.00
_cell.angle_gamma   90.00
#
_symmetry.space_group_name_H-M   'P 1'
#
loop_
_entity.id
_entity.type
_entity.pdbx_description
1 polymer ?
#
loop_
_entity_poly.entity_id
_entity_poly.type
_entity_poly.pdbx_seq_one_letter_code
_entity_poly.pdbx_strand_id
1 'polypeptide(L)'
;MKRKAGVLRGGRGASDSAAVTLSTSGAAVAEERTRDTTKLFAHRETLRCAETTRCRACCYKIVLFGRAGLLPNVRPELCPRMAAAADSTLSNTSDVSQSIGLYDSQHVRRILIVGDGNFSFSLALANAFHAAADDAQTRVELVATSHESRDTVLETYPDGARILEELHAMPAHVTVLHEVDATDAAQMQALGKFDRVLWNFPCVRAPRGEDGQNQEMELNKKLLADFFAHVGELLTATGEVHVTHKTKAPFGQWGIESIAETHGLRHAHSVVFDRCLYPGYSNKKVLSKGSFPIWDSLTFVFVPASRPEAAEGPDAASDDAARVIEPIVRVTPDVLRTMYLLLSPTIQDRLDAGSKHKKRKPNKPSPAVDVGVEASGKSAAPTPAGAKPKQSTAGKNGSQASEKRKRPPQPPGKFGHHKKQKLRKRK
;
A
#
# COMPACT_ATOMS: atom_id res chain seq x y z
N MET A 1 47.57 -39.49 -31.15
CA MET A 1 48.48 -39.19 -30.02
C MET A 1 49.68 -38.39 -30.53
N LYS A 2 50.11 -37.37 -29.75
CA LYS A 2 51.32 -36.51 -29.84
C LYS A 2 51.34 -35.47 -31.00
N ARG A 3 51.06 -34.18 -30.78
CA ARG A 3 51.72 -33.09 -30.00
C ARG A 3 52.95 -32.46 -30.69
N LYS A 4 52.83 -31.14 -30.93
CA LYS A 4 53.75 -30.00 -30.68
C LYS A 4 54.01 -29.14 -31.92
N ALA A 5 53.74 -27.84 -31.80
CA ALA A 5 54.76 -26.80 -31.92
C ALA A 5 54.19 -25.46 -31.45
N GLY A 6 55.02 -24.67 -30.77
CA GLY A 6 54.78 -23.26 -30.54
C GLY A 6 56.08 -22.50 -30.74
N VAL A 7 55.92 -21.16 -30.80
CA VAL A 7 56.83 -20.11 -30.33
C VAL A 7 57.65 -19.31 -31.38
N LEU A 8 57.14 -18.09 -31.61
CA LEU A 8 57.76 -16.73 -31.63
C LEU A 8 58.81 -16.27 -32.65
N ARG A 9 58.54 -15.08 -33.24
CA ARG A 9 59.14 -13.71 -33.03
C ARG A 9 58.53 -12.79 -34.13
N GLY A 10 58.30 -11.48 -34.05
CA GLY A 10 58.60 -10.37 -33.14
C GLY A 10 58.78 -9.10 -34.01
N GLY A 11 58.15 -7.95 -33.66
CA GLY A 11 58.35 -6.67 -34.37
C GLY A 11 57.54 -5.50 -33.78
N ARG A 12 58.20 -4.37 -33.49
CA ARG A 12 57.70 -3.15 -32.80
C ARG A 12 57.15 -2.12 -33.81
N GLY A 13 56.23 -1.25 -33.40
CA GLY A 13 55.80 -0.06 -34.15
C GLY A 13 54.94 0.88 -33.30
N ALA A 14 55.15 2.18 -33.46
CA ALA A 14 54.80 3.28 -32.57
C ALA A 14 53.31 3.70 -32.53
N SER A 15 53.05 4.50 -31.49
CA SER A 15 51.86 5.28 -31.13
C SER A 15 51.27 6.14 -32.24
N ASP A 16 49.94 6.22 -32.28
CA ASP A 16 49.25 7.46 -32.66
C ASP A 16 47.93 7.64 -31.89
N SER A 17 47.76 8.84 -31.35
CA SER A 17 46.68 9.27 -30.47
C SER A 17 45.61 9.97 -31.31
N ALA A 18 44.45 9.33 -31.51
CA ALA A 18 43.28 9.99 -32.11
C ALA A 18 42.29 10.39 -31.02
N ALA A 19 42.14 11.71 -30.85
CA ALA A 19 41.20 12.35 -29.97
C ALA A 19 39.75 11.99 -30.33
N VAL A 20 39.01 11.42 -29.37
CA VAL A 20 37.56 11.25 -29.48
C VAL A 20 36.90 12.50 -28.93
N THR A 21 36.30 13.27 -29.83
CA THR A 21 35.53 14.48 -29.56
C THR A 21 34.32 14.13 -28.69
N LEU A 22 34.32 14.59 -27.44
CA LEU A 22 33.16 14.57 -26.56
C LEU A 22 32.10 15.55 -27.10
N SER A 23 31.08 15.00 -27.76
CA SER A 23 29.83 15.73 -27.99
C SER A 23 28.95 15.61 -26.75
N THR A 24 28.93 16.66 -25.96
CA THR A 24 27.93 16.90 -24.92
C THR A 24 26.65 17.44 -25.55
N SER A 25 25.53 16.74 -25.38
CA SER A 25 24.18 17.30 -25.10
C SER A 25 23.07 16.32 -25.50
N GLY A 26 22.93 15.24 -24.74
CA GLY A 26 21.68 14.48 -24.70
C GLY A 26 20.99 14.78 -23.38
N ALA A 27 20.15 15.81 -23.33
CA ALA A 27 19.10 15.82 -22.31
C ALA A 27 18.20 14.64 -22.65
N ALA A 28 18.44 13.50 -21.99
CA ALA A 28 17.56 12.34 -22.11
C ALA A 28 16.16 12.83 -21.73
N VAL A 29 15.28 12.95 -22.73
CA VAL A 29 13.85 13.08 -22.49
C VAL A 29 13.49 11.81 -21.74
N ALA A 30 13.31 11.93 -20.42
CA ALA A 30 12.89 10.80 -19.60
C ALA A 30 11.55 10.34 -20.17
N GLU A 31 11.57 9.20 -20.86
CA GLU A 31 10.39 8.63 -21.48
C GLU A 31 9.30 8.51 -20.42
N GLU A 32 8.19 9.19 -20.65
CA GLU A 32 7.12 9.28 -19.67
C GLU A 32 6.49 7.91 -19.50
N ARG A 33 6.83 7.21 -18.41
CA ARG A 33 6.26 5.88 -18.12
C ARG A 33 4.75 5.99 -18.00
N THR A 34 4.06 5.29 -18.88
CA THR A 34 2.63 5.06 -18.81
C THR A 34 2.37 3.69 -18.20
N ARG A 35 1.20 3.55 -17.57
CA ARG A 35 0.79 2.27 -16.99
C ARG A 35 0.30 1.35 -18.10
N ASP A 36 0.75 0.10 -18.09
CA ASP A 36 0.18 -0.93 -18.95
C ASP A 36 -1.31 -1.15 -18.58
N THR A 37 -2.15 -1.09 -19.61
CA THR A 37 -3.61 -1.24 -19.50
C THR A 37 -4.08 -2.60 -20.00
N THR A 38 -3.16 -3.41 -20.52
CA THR A 38 -3.44 -4.78 -20.97
C THR A 38 -3.98 -5.59 -19.79
N LYS A 39 -5.22 -6.07 -19.93
CA LYS A 39 -5.96 -6.80 -18.89
C LYS A 39 -6.03 -6.08 -17.53
N LEU A 40 -5.98 -4.75 -17.50
CA LEU A 40 -6.07 -3.97 -16.27
C LEU A 40 -7.51 -3.54 -16.00
N PHE A 41 -7.96 -3.75 -14.77
CA PHE A 41 -9.27 -3.35 -14.27
C PHE A 41 -9.13 -2.56 -12.98
N ALA A 42 -10.16 -1.81 -12.62
CA ALA A 42 -10.27 -1.14 -11.32
C ALA A 42 -11.72 -1.22 -10.83
N HIS A 43 -11.92 -1.22 -9.51
CA HIS A 43 -13.25 -1.17 -8.96
C HIS A 43 -13.96 0.12 -9.35
N ARG A 44 -15.26 0.00 -9.69
CA ARG A 44 -16.10 1.13 -10.07
C ARG A 44 -16.12 2.22 -8.99
N GLU A 45 -16.09 1.83 -7.72
CA GLU A 45 -16.03 2.77 -6.60
C GLU A 45 -14.72 3.57 -6.53
N THR A 46 -13.60 2.95 -6.91
CA THR A 46 -12.30 3.64 -6.99
C THR A 46 -12.33 4.70 -8.08
N LEU A 47 -12.84 4.34 -9.28
CA LEU A 47 -13.00 5.24 -10.41
C LEU A 47 -13.98 6.38 -10.09
N ARG A 48 -15.17 6.05 -9.59
CA ARG A 48 -16.18 7.03 -9.19
C ARG A 48 -15.63 8.00 -8.16
N CYS A 49 -14.89 7.53 -7.16
CA CYS A 49 -14.26 8.41 -6.18
C CYS A 49 -13.24 9.35 -6.83
N ALA A 50 -12.40 8.85 -7.72
CA ALA A 50 -11.43 9.66 -8.46
C ALA A 50 -12.13 10.76 -9.29
N GLU A 51 -13.18 10.41 -10.03
CA GLU A 51 -13.88 11.31 -10.96
C GLU A 51 -14.75 12.34 -10.25
N THR A 52 -15.56 11.90 -9.29
CA THR A 52 -16.56 12.75 -8.64
C THR A 52 -15.94 13.70 -7.61
N THR A 53 -14.89 13.27 -6.92
CA THR A 53 -14.27 14.06 -5.83
C THR A 53 -12.90 14.60 -6.19
N ARG A 54 -12.41 14.34 -7.41
CA ARG A 54 -11.03 14.64 -7.83
C ARG A 54 -10.01 14.04 -6.84
N CYS A 55 -10.28 12.84 -6.33
CA CYS A 55 -9.50 12.22 -5.26
C CYS A 55 -8.10 11.83 -5.74
N ARG A 56 -7.09 12.59 -5.32
CA ARG A 56 -5.67 12.33 -5.65
C ARG A 56 -5.23 10.91 -5.32
N ALA A 57 -5.61 10.37 -4.16
CA ALA A 57 -5.25 9.01 -3.76
C ALA A 57 -5.78 7.96 -4.77
N CYS A 58 -7.06 8.06 -5.16
CA CYS A 58 -7.67 7.13 -6.12
C CYS A 58 -7.09 7.33 -7.52
N CYS A 59 -6.89 8.57 -7.97
CA CYS A 59 -6.22 8.82 -9.26
C CYS A 59 -4.83 8.14 -9.30
N TYR A 60 -4.02 8.26 -8.25
CA TYR A 60 -2.69 7.64 -8.20
C TYR A 60 -2.70 6.12 -8.06
N LYS A 61 -3.75 5.53 -7.48
CA LYS A 61 -3.98 4.06 -7.57
C LYS A 61 -4.20 3.61 -9.01
N ILE A 62 -4.75 4.46 -9.88
CA ILE A 62 -5.08 4.14 -11.29
C ILE A 62 -3.95 4.53 -12.26
N VAL A 63 -3.37 5.72 -12.17
CA VAL A 63 -2.30 6.13 -13.10
C VAL A 63 -0.95 5.52 -12.75
N LEU A 64 -0.73 5.17 -11.48
CA LEU A 64 0.51 4.63 -10.92
C LEU A 64 1.73 5.58 -10.99
N PHE A 65 2.07 6.10 -12.16
CA PHE A 65 3.20 6.97 -12.42
C PHE A 65 2.76 8.43 -12.51
N GLY A 66 3.39 9.29 -11.69
CA GLY A 66 3.23 10.74 -11.80
C GLY A 66 4.14 11.31 -12.89
N ARG A 67 3.83 12.52 -13.33
CA ARG A 67 4.63 13.30 -14.27
C ARG A 67 4.76 14.75 -13.84
N ALA A 68 5.69 15.47 -14.46
CA ALA A 68 5.91 16.88 -14.20
C ALA A 68 4.60 17.67 -14.39
N GLY A 69 4.36 18.62 -13.48
CA GLY A 69 3.18 19.48 -13.54
C GLY A 69 1.90 18.92 -12.92
N LEU A 70 1.87 17.66 -12.45
CA LEU A 70 0.72 17.13 -11.72
C LEU A 70 0.72 17.52 -10.24
N LEU A 71 -0.47 17.55 -9.64
CA LEU A 71 -0.65 17.57 -8.19
C LEU A 71 0.00 16.32 -7.58
N PRO A 72 0.80 16.42 -6.50
CA PRO A 72 1.56 15.29 -5.99
C PRO A 72 0.64 14.18 -5.46
N ASN A 73 1.18 12.96 -5.26
CA ASN A 73 0.42 11.93 -4.58
C ASN A 73 0.15 12.32 -3.11
N VAL A 74 -0.88 11.71 -2.53
CA VAL A 74 -1.28 11.88 -1.13
C VAL A 74 -1.35 10.52 -0.45
N ARG A 75 -1.40 10.54 0.88
CA ARG A 75 -1.59 9.31 1.63
C ARG A 75 -2.99 8.73 1.39
N PRO A 76 -3.16 7.40 1.35
CA PRO A 76 -4.47 6.77 1.15
C PRO A 76 -5.53 7.23 2.15
N GLU A 77 -5.15 7.55 3.39
CA GLU A 77 -6.04 8.02 4.46
C GLU A 77 -6.68 9.38 4.14
N LEU A 78 -6.17 10.12 3.15
CA LEU A 78 -6.78 11.35 2.64
C LEU A 78 -7.86 11.09 1.59
N CYS A 79 -8.15 9.83 1.26
CA CYS A 79 -9.30 9.46 0.46
C CYS A 79 -10.59 9.68 1.27
N PRO A 80 -11.61 10.40 0.74
CA PRO A 80 -12.88 10.59 1.42
C PRO A 80 -13.57 9.29 1.86
N ARG A 81 -13.38 8.19 1.11
CA ARG A 81 -13.95 6.87 1.47
C ARG A 81 -13.32 6.27 2.73
N MET A 82 -12.06 6.59 3.03
CA MET A 82 -11.43 6.12 4.28
C MET A 82 -11.99 6.84 5.51
N ALA A 83 -12.31 8.12 5.37
CA ALA A 83 -12.97 8.87 6.43
C ALA A 83 -14.40 8.38 6.65
N ALA A 84 -15.18 8.21 5.58
CA ALA A 84 -16.56 7.71 5.67
C ALA A 84 -16.64 6.30 6.28
N ALA A 85 -15.69 5.41 5.95
CA ALA A 85 -15.62 4.07 6.53
C ALA A 85 -15.37 4.11 8.05
N ALA A 86 -14.57 5.06 8.54
CA ALA A 86 -14.29 5.24 9.97
C ALA A 86 -15.52 5.76 10.75
N ASP A 87 -16.40 6.52 10.09
CA ASP A 87 -17.64 7.01 10.71
C ASP A 87 -18.76 5.95 10.65
N SER A 88 -18.74 5.07 9.65
CA SER A 88 -19.75 4.01 9.45
C SER A 88 -19.67 2.86 10.46
N THR A 89 -18.59 2.74 11.24
CA THR A 89 -18.49 1.75 12.33
C THR A 89 -19.51 1.97 13.46
N LEU A 90 -20.36 3.00 13.36
CA LEU A 90 -21.45 3.33 14.29
C LEU A 90 -22.85 3.32 13.64
N SER A 91 -22.99 2.97 12.35
CA SER A 91 -24.25 3.05 11.63
C SER A 91 -24.71 1.68 11.13
N ASN A 92 -25.60 1.03 11.89
CA ASN A 92 -26.42 -0.11 11.47
C ASN A 92 -27.42 0.35 10.39
N THR A 93 -26.95 0.60 9.17
CA THR A 93 -27.82 0.79 8.01
C THR A 93 -27.72 -0.44 7.12
N SER A 94 -28.78 -1.22 7.22
CA SER A 94 -29.19 -2.40 6.46
C SER A 94 -29.26 -2.14 4.95
N ASP A 95 -28.12 -1.94 4.30
CA ASP A 95 -27.95 -2.29 2.89
C ASP A 95 -26.89 -3.38 2.84
N VAL A 96 -27.36 -4.61 3.05
CA VAL A 96 -26.50 -5.79 3.13
C VAL A 96 -26.01 -6.11 1.72
N SER A 97 -24.98 -5.40 1.29
CA SER A 97 -24.20 -5.84 0.15
C SER A 97 -23.61 -7.21 0.51
N GLN A 98 -24.17 -8.28 -0.06
CA GLN A 98 -23.58 -9.63 0.00
C GLN A 98 -22.36 -9.74 -0.93
N SER A 99 -21.60 -8.66 -1.05
CA SER A 99 -20.41 -8.54 -1.87
C SER A 99 -19.39 -7.62 -1.21
N ILE A 100 -18.12 -7.93 -1.41
CA ILE A 100 -16.98 -7.16 -0.92
C ILE A 100 -15.82 -7.27 -1.91
N GLY A 101 -15.37 -6.13 -2.41
CA GLY A 101 -14.30 -6.09 -3.41
C GLY A 101 -14.66 -6.91 -4.66
N LEU A 102 -13.93 -8.02 -4.86
CA LEU A 102 -14.07 -8.92 -6.02
C LEU A 102 -15.00 -10.11 -5.77
N TYR A 103 -15.58 -10.21 -4.57
CA TYR A 103 -16.27 -11.42 -4.12
C TYR A 103 -17.73 -11.11 -3.84
N ASP A 104 -18.61 -11.98 -4.29
CA ASP A 104 -20.05 -11.90 -4.04
C ASP A 104 -20.62 -13.29 -3.73
N SER A 105 -21.67 -13.32 -2.90
CA SER A 105 -22.32 -14.55 -2.44
C SER A 105 -23.06 -15.33 -3.54
N GLN A 106 -23.36 -14.68 -4.67
CA GLN A 106 -24.11 -15.32 -5.75
C GLN A 106 -23.21 -16.29 -6.50
N HIS A 107 -21.94 -15.92 -6.72
CA HIS A 107 -21.00 -16.68 -7.55
C HIS A 107 -19.90 -17.40 -6.75
N VAL A 108 -19.68 -17.06 -5.48
CA VAL A 108 -18.60 -17.59 -4.65
C VAL A 108 -19.17 -18.23 -3.40
N ARG A 109 -18.75 -19.46 -3.08
CA ARG A 109 -19.20 -20.20 -1.88
C ARG A 109 -18.09 -20.54 -0.93
N ARG A 110 -16.86 -20.72 -1.41
CA ARG A 110 -15.73 -21.08 -0.53
C ARG A 110 -14.47 -20.32 -0.87
N ILE A 111 -13.94 -19.60 0.11
CA ILE A 111 -12.76 -18.74 -0.01
C ILE A 111 -11.68 -19.19 0.98
N LEU A 112 -10.47 -19.47 0.48
CA LEU A 112 -9.27 -19.65 1.27
C LEU A 112 -8.51 -18.32 1.33
N ILE A 113 -8.20 -17.83 2.52
CA ILE A 113 -7.28 -16.70 2.72
C ILE A 113 -5.96 -17.25 3.28
N VAL A 114 -4.89 -17.14 2.49
CA VAL A 114 -3.56 -17.66 2.78
C VAL A 114 -2.72 -16.61 3.50
N GLY A 115 -2.15 -16.96 4.66
CA GLY A 115 -1.15 -16.14 5.34
C GLY A 115 -1.64 -14.75 5.75
N ASP A 116 -2.86 -14.64 6.30
CA ASP A 116 -3.48 -13.37 6.66
C ASP A 116 -2.95 -12.80 7.98
N GLY A 117 -1.68 -12.37 8.00
CA GLY A 117 -0.97 -11.72 9.10
C GLY A 117 -1.72 -11.57 10.44
N ASN A 118 -2.48 -10.48 10.60
CA ASN A 118 -3.28 -10.21 11.82
C ASN A 118 -4.78 -10.53 11.67
N PHE A 119 -5.17 -11.22 10.61
CA PHE A 119 -6.53 -11.64 10.25
C PHE A 119 -7.52 -10.52 9.92
N SER A 120 -7.06 -9.27 9.80
CA SER A 120 -7.95 -8.13 9.54
C SER A 120 -8.57 -8.13 8.15
N PHE A 121 -7.96 -8.81 7.16
CA PHE A 121 -8.56 -8.95 5.84
C PHE A 121 -9.71 -9.96 5.90
N SER A 122 -9.48 -11.10 6.54
CA SER A 122 -10.48 -12.15 6.77
C SER A 122 -11.68 -11.62 7.55
N LEU A 123 -11.45 -10.78 8.58
CA LEU A 123 -12.54 -10.15 9.33
C LEU A 123 -13.38 -9.21 8.46
N ALA A 124 -12.77 -8.45 7.55
CA ALA A 124 -13.51 -7.60 6.63
C ALA A 124 -14.45 -8.42 5.72
N LEU A 125 -13.96 -9.55 5.18
CA LEU A 125 -14.77 -10.47 4.38
C LEU A 125 -15.86 -11.14 5.21
N ALA A 126 -15.52 -11.63 6.40
CA ALA A 126 -16.45 -12.33 7.30
C ALA A 126 -17.65 -11.44 7.67
N ASN A 127 -17.38 -10.16 7.98
CA ASN A 127 -18.42 -9.19 8.30
C ASN A 127 -19.32 -8.87 7.09
N ALA A 128 -18.75 -8.75 5.90
CA ALA A 128 -19.53 -8.47 4.68
C ALA A 128 -20.47 -9.63 4.31
N PHE A 129 -20.05 -10.88 4.53
CA PHE A 129 -20.88 -12.06 4.26
C PHE A 129 -21.72 -12.50 5.45
N HIS A 130 -21.64 -11.83 6.61
CA HIS A 130 -22.29 -12.27 7.85
C HIS A 130 -23.81 -12.44 7.70
N ALA A 131 -24.48 -11.50 7.05
CA ALA A 131 -25.93 -11.58 6.85
C ALA A 131 -26.37 -12.65 5.84
N ALA A 132 -25.45 -13.16 5.01
CA ALA A 132 -25.69 -14.31 4.14
C ALA A 132 -25.32 -15.65 4.82
N ALA A 133 -24.79 -15.61 6.06
CA ALA A 133 -24.26 -16.81 6.71
C ALA A 133 -25.35 -17.84 7.04
N ASP A 134 -26.59 -17.44 7.33
CA ASP A 134 -27.65 -18.38 7.70
C ASP A 134 -28.36 -19.03 6.50
N ASP A 135 -28.19 -18.48 5.30
CA ASP A 135 -28.78 -19.02 4.08
C ASP A 135 -27.77 -19.93 3.36
N ALA A 136 -28.02 -21.25 3.38
CA ALA A 136 -27.17 -22.23 2.71
C ALA A 136 -26.96 -21.96 1.20
N GLN A 137 -27.90 -21.26 0.56
CA GLN A 137 -27.82 -20.94 -0.86
C GLN A 137 -27.00 -19.67 -1.14
N THR A 138 -26.66 -18.86 -0.14
CA THR A 138 -25.83 -17.65 -0.30
C THR A 138 -24.64 -17.60 0.68
N ARG A 139 -24.50 -18.59 1.55
CA ARG A 139 -23.38 -18.69 2.50
C ARG A 139 -22.05 -18.76 1.77
N VAL A 140 -21.13 -17.91 2.20
CA VAL A 140 -19.72 -17.94 1.80
C VAL A 140 -18.89 -18.44 2.98
N GLU A 141 -18.35 -19.65 2.85
CA GLU A 141 -17.43 -20.25 3.80
C GLU A 141 -16.02 -19.67 3.62
N LEU A 142 -15.46 -19.13 4.70
CA LEU A 142 -14.12 -18.57 4.76
C LEU A 142 -13.21 -19.49 5.56
N VAL A 143 -12.08 -19.89 4.97
CA VAL A 143 -10.98 -20.54 5.67
C VAL A 143 -9.83 -19.53 5.72
N ALA A 144 -9.61 -18.94 6.89
CA ALA A 144 -8.55 -17.96 7.11
C ALA A 144 -7.34 -18.65 7.75
N THR A 145 -6.15 -18.44 7.20
CA THR A 145 -4.94 -19.15 7.64
C THR A 145 -3.80 -18.19 7.98
N SER A 146 -2.94 -18.58 8.92
CA SER A 146 -1.61 -17.99 9.10
C SER A 146 -0.53 -19.07 9.00
N HIS A 147 0.65 -18.68 8.52
CA HIS A 147 1.85 -19.53 8.59
C HIS A 147 2.40 -19.59 10.02
N GLU A 148 2.31 -18.48 10.76
CA GLU A 148 2.68 -18.44 12.17
C GLU A 148 1.68 -19.18 13.08
N SER A 149 2.16 -19.63 14.24
CA SER A 149 1.32 -20.14 15.31
C SER A 149 0.40 -19.07 15.90
N ARG A 150 -0.71 -19.49 16.50
CA ARG A 150 -1.65 -18.58 17.20
C ARG A 150 -0.93 -17.68 18.21
N ASP A 151 -0.06 -18.26 19.03
CA ASP A 151 0.66 -17.52 20.06
C ASP A 151 1.57 -16.45 19.44
N THR A 152 2.28 -16.79 18.37
CA THR A 152 3.12 -15.84 17.63
C THR A 152 2.30 -14.68 17.06
N VAL A 153 1.11 -14.96 16.51
CA VAL A 153 0.17 -13.94 16.01
C VAL A 153 -0.25 -13.00 17.14
N LEU A 154 -0.62 -13.55 18.31
CA LEU A 154 -1.07 -12.77 19.47
C LEU A 154 0.05 -11.92 20.08
N GLU A 155 1.27 -12.43 20.13
CA GLU A 155 2.44 -11.69 20.61
C GLU A 155 2.82 -10.54 19.66
N THR A 156 2.70 -10.80 18.35
CA THR A 156 3.12 -9.85 17.32
C THR A 156 2.12 -8.72 17.15
N TYR A 157 0.83 -9.03 17.00
CA TYR A 157 -0.19 -8.09 16.55
C TYR A 157 -1.13 -7.68 17.69
N PRO A 158 -1.08 -6.41 18.15
CA PRO A 158 -1.89 -5.95 19.28
C PRO A 158 -3.41 -6.05 19.05
N ASP A 159 -3.84 -6.01 17.79
CA ASP A 159 -5.23 -6.16 17.37
C ASP A 159 -5.64 -7.62 17.15
N GLY A 160 -4.69 -8.56 17.15
CA GLY A 160 -4.90 -9.97 16.80
C GLY A 160 -5.86 -10.70 17.74
N ALA A 161 -5.77 -10.48 19.06
CA ALA A 161 -6.65 -11.12 20.04
C ALA A 161 -8.13 -10.81 19.75
N ARG A 162 -8.46 -9.52 19.67
CA ARG A 162 -9.82 -9.06 19.36
C ARG A 162 -10.32 -9.58 18.01
N ILE A 163 -9.48 -9.50 16.96
CA ILE A 163 -9.86 -9.95 15.62
C ILE A 163 -10.16 -11.45 15.62
N LEU A 164 -9.31 -12.25 16.26
CA LEU A 164 -9.54 -13.69 16.37
C LEU A 164 -10.80 -14.00 17.17
N GLU A 165 -11.06 -13.30 18.27
CA GLU A 165 -12.32 -13.46 19.03
C GLU A 165 -13.56 -13.20 18.15
N GLU A 166 -13.55 -12.12 17.37
CA GLU A 166 -14.65 -11.80 16.44
C GLU A 166 -14.83 -12.85 15.34
N LEU A 167 -13.74 -13.37 14.78
CA LEU A 167 -13.81 -14.44 13.77
C LEU A 167 -14.36 -15.74 14.37
N HIS A 168 -13.91 -16.13 15.57
CA HIS A 168 -14.42 -17.33 16.25
C HIS A 168 -15.87 -17.18 16.70
N ALA A 169 -16.37 -15.97 16.84
CA ALA A 169 -17.79 -15.69 17.11
C ALA A 169 -18.69 -15.89 15.87
N MET A 170 -18.11 -16.17 14.69
CA MET A 170 -18.82 -16.46 13.44
C MET A 170 -18.55 -17.89 12.92
N PRO A 171 -18.73 -18.95 13.73
CA PRO A 171 -18.35 -20.32 13.35
C PRO A 171 -19.24 -20.92 12.26
N ALA A 172 -20.37 -20.30 11.95
CA ALA A 172 -21.30 -20.77 10.91
C ALA A 172 -20.70 -20.69 9.49
N HIS A 173 -19.75 -19.77 9.27
CA HIS A 173 -19.14 -19.54 7.95
C HIS A 173 -17.66 -19.18 8.00
N VAL A 174 -17.01 -19.18 9.17
CA VAL A 174 -15.58 -18.88 9.31
C VAL A 174 -14.85 -20.01 10.04
N THR A 175 -13.75 -20.46 9.45
CA THR A 175 -12.77 -21.35 10.09
C THR A 175 -11.42 -20.66 10.10
N VAL A 176 -10.76 -20.60 11.26
CA VAL A 176 -9.40 -20.07 11.42
C VAL A 176 -8.43 -21.21 11.68
N LEU A 177 -7.35 -21.27 10.90
CA LEU A 177 -6.27 -22.25 11.04
C LEU A 177 -4.92 -21.53 11.17
N HIS A 178 -4.02 -22.12 11.92
CA HIS A 178 -2.66 -21.61 12.13
C HIS A 178 -1.65 -22.66 11.68
N GLU A 179 -0.40 -22.24 11.49
CA GLU A 179 0.70 -23.12 11.08
C GLU A 179 0.44 -23.83 9.74
N VAL A 180 -0.24 -23.13 8.83
CA VAL A 180 -0.48 -23.61 7.46
C VAL A 180 0.63 -23.09 6.55
N ASP A 181 1.46 -24.00 6.05
CA ASP A 181 2.50 -23.69 5.07
C ASP A 181 1.93 -23.73 3.65
N ALA A 182 1.87 -22.55 3.02
CA ALA A 182 1.39 -22.37 1.66
C ALA A 182 2.27 -23.04 0.60
N THR A 183 3.45 -23.54 0.95
CA THR A 183 4.37 -24.30 0.07
C THR A 183 4.31 -25.81 0.30
N ASP A 184 3.60 -26.25 1.34
CA ASP A 184 3.41 -27.66 1.63
C ASP A 184 2.15 -28.19 0.91
N ALA A 185 2.36 -29.03 -0.08
CA ALA A 185 1.28 -29.58 -0.90
C ALA A 185 0.29 -30.41 -0.08
N ALA A 186 0.73 -31.17 0.92
CA ALA A 186 -0.14 -32.05 1.69
C ALA A 186 -1.06 -31.23 2.62
N GLN A 187 -0.51 -30.21 3.28
CA GLN A 187 -1.30 -29.28 4.09
C GLN A 187 -2.32 -28.55 3.23
N MET A 188 -1.90 -28.03 2.08
CA MET A 188 -2.77 -27.27 1.18
C MET A 188 -3.88 -28.16 0.59
N GLN A 189 -3.57 -29.39 0.18
CA GLN A 189 -4.58 -30.35 -0.28
C GLN A 189 -5.59 -30.72 0.82
N ALA A 190 -5.15 -30.81 2.09
CA ALA A 190 -6.02 -31.13 3.22
C ALA A 190 -7.08 -30.04 3.49
N LEU A 191 -6.89 -28.81 3.02
CA LEU A 191 -7.87 -27.72 3.14
C LEU A 191 -9.08 -27.90 2.20
N GLY A 192 -8.97 -28.76 1.19
CA GLY A 192 -10.02 -29.05 0.20
C GLY A 192 -10.04 -28.07 -0.98
N LYS A 193 -11.19 -27.97 -1.64
CA LYS A 193 -11.37 -27.15 -2.86
C LYS A 193 -12.05 -25.81 -2.59
N PHE A 194 -11.68 -24.79 -3.36
CA PHE A 194 -12.10 -23.40 -3.16
C PHE A 194 -12.47 -22.73 -4.49
N ASP A 195 -13.46 -21.86 -4.43
CA ASP A 195 -13.80 -20.97 -5.55
C ASP A 195 -12.80 -19.82 -5.63
N ARG A 196 -12.23 -19.39 -4.51
CA ARG A 196 -11.21 -18.35 -4.47
C ARG A 196 -10.11 -18.74 -3.50
N VAL A 197 -8.85 -18.69 -3.95
CA VAL A 197 -7.67 -18.78 -3.09
C VAL A 197 -6.95 -17.44 -3.12
N LEU A 198 -6.92 -16.74 -1.98
CA LEU A 198 -6.46 -15.37 -1.85
C LEU A 198 -5.12 -15.35 -1.11
N TRP A 199 -4.10 -14.72 -1.68
CA TRP A 199 -2.84 -14.46 -0.98
C TRP A 199 -2.41 -13.01 -1.12
N ASN A 200 -2.56 -12.25 -0.04
CA ASN A 200 -2.25 -10.83 -0.02
C ASN A 200 -0.82 -10.60 0.46
N PHE A 201 0.00 -10.02 -0.42
CA PHE A 201 1.38 -9.63 -0.19
C PHE A 201 2.29 -10.77 0.31
N PRO A 202 2.32 -11.93 -0.38
CA PRO A 202 3.25 -13.01 -0.06
C PRO A 202 4.67 -12.51 0.05
N CYS A 203 5.34 -12.84 1.15
CA CYS A 203 6.72 -12.44 1.37
C CYS A 203 7.36 -13.38 2.38
N VAL A 204 8.60 -13.78 2.13
CA VAL A 204 9.42 -14.46 3.13
C VAL A 204 9.75 -13.51 4.28
N ARG A 205 10.01 -14.07 5.46
CA ARG A 205 10.55 -13.29 6.58
C ARG A 205 11.96 -12.80 6.24
N ALA A 206 12.10 -11.52 5.93
CA ALA A 206 13.42 -10.89 5.84
C ALA A 206 14.08 -10.82 7.23
N PRO A 207 15.39 -11.05 7.37
CA PRO A 207 16.10 -11.06 8.66
C PRO A 207 15.91 -9.81 9.53
N ARG A 208 15.60 -8.66 8.90
CA ARG A 208 15.38 -7.36 9.57
C ARG A 208 13.92 -6.89 9.53
N GLY A 209 12.96 -7.74 9.13
CA GLY A 209 11.56 -7.37 8.98
C GLY A 209 11.30 -6.38 7.83
N GLU A 210 12.21 -6.36 6.86
CA GLU A 210 12.10 -5.57 5.63
C GLU A 210 11.08 -6.20 4.68
N ASP A 211 10.50 -5.39 3.80
CA ASP A 211 9.51 -5.83 2.82
C ASP A 211 10.21 -6.37 1.57
N GLY A 212 10.56 -7.66 1.58
CA GLY A 212 10.96 -8.45 0.39
C GLY A 212 11.79 -7.70 -0.65
N GLN A 213 12.87 -7.05 -0.22
CA GLN A 213 13.65 -6.16 -1.08
C GLN A 213 14.52 -7.00 -2.03
N ASN A 214 15.39 -6.34 -2.80
CA ASN A 214 16.25 -7.01 -3.79
C ASN A 214 17.06 -8.19 -3.24
N GLN A 215 17.38 -8.20 -1.94
CA GLN A 215 18.19 -9.26 -1.33
C GLN A 215 17.40 -10.58 -1.21
N GLU A 216 16.11 -10.50 -0.90
CA GLU A 216 15.22 -11.64 -0.73
C GLU A 216 14.40 -11.96 -2.00
N MET A 217 14.63 -11.24 -3.10
CA MET A 217 13.83 -11.37 -4.33
C MET A 217 13.72 -12.82 -4.82
N GLU A 218 14.84 -13.54 -4.91
CA GLU A 218 14.81 -14.93 -5.41
C GLU A 218 14.13 -15.89 -4.42
N LEU A 219 14.22 -15.63 -3.11
CA LEU A 219 13.47 -16.40 -2.11
C LEU A 219 11.97 -16.16 -2.23
N ASN A 220 11.55 -14.91 -2.48
CA ASN A 220 10.14 -14.57 -2.70
C ASN A 220 9.59 -15.16 -4.01
N LYS A 221 10.38 -15.17 -5.08
CA LYS A 221 10.01 -15.86 -6.32
C LYS A 221 9.87 -17.36 -6.10
N LYS A 222 10.79 -17.98 -5.36
CA LYS A 222 10.69 -19.39 -4.99
C LYS A 222 9.44 -19.67 -4.15
N LEU A 223 9.13 -18.82 -3.15
CA LEU A 223 7.91 -18.93 -2.34
C LEU A 223 6.64 -18.97 -3.22
N LEU A 224 6.56 -18.06 -4.20
CA LEU A 224 5.46 -18.04 -5.16
C LEU A 224 5.44 -19.28 -6.04
N ALA A 225 6.59 -19.71 -6.56
CA ALA A 225 6.70 -20.89 -7.41
C ALA A 225 6.23 -22.16 -6.67
N ASP A 226 6.70 -22.36 -5.43
CA ASP A 226 6.32 -23.51 -4.61
C ASP A 226 4.80 -23.53 -4.34
N PHE A 227 4.20 -22.39 -4.00
CA PHE A 227 2.75 -22.26 -3.85
C PHE A 227 1.99 -22.54 -5.16
N PHE A 228 2.43 -21.95 -6.28
CA PHE A 228 1.77 -22.15 -7.55
C PHE A 228 1.86 -23.59 -8.05
N ALA A 229 2.87 -24.35 -7.62
CA ALA A 229 3.05 -25.75 -8.00
C ALA A 229 1.89 -26.67 -7.61
N HIS A 230 1.09 -26.33 -6.59
CA HIS A 230 -0.02 -27.16 -6.13
C HIS A 230 -1.35 -26.41 -5.97
N VAL A 231 -1.37 -25.07 -5.88
CA VAL A 231 -2.63 -24.32 -5.65
C VAL A 231 -3.69 -24.55 -6.72
N GLY A 232 -3.29 -24.85 -7.96
CA GLY A 232 -4.24 -25.15 -9.05
C GLY A 232 -5.14 -26.35 -8.75
N GLU A 233 -4.66 -27.31 -7.96
CA GLU A 233 -5.40 -28.53 -7.58
C GLU A 233 -6.49 -28.25 -6.52
N LEU A 234 -6.33 -27.16 -5.77
CA LEU A 234 -7.30 -26.70 -4.77
C LEU A 234 -8.48 -25.96 -5.40
N LEU A 235 -8.50 -25.75 -6.72
CA LEU A 235 -9.58 -24.98 -7.35
C LEU A 235 -10.80 -25.85 -7.64
N THR A 236 -11.99 -25.27 -7.42
CA THR A 236 -13.23 -25.75 -8.04
C THR A 236 -13.19 -25.52 -9.56
N ALA A 237 -14.20 -26.01 -10.30
CA ALA A 237 -14.26 -25.82 -11.75
C ALA A 237 -14.23 -24.33 -12.17
N THR A 238 -14.85 -23.46 -11.35
CA THR A 238 -14.90 -21.99 -11.52
C THR A 238 -13.86 -21.27 -10.65
N GLY A 239 -12.97 -22.01 -9.99
CA GLY A 239 -12.04 -21.48 -9.00
C GLY A 239 -10.99 -20.52 -9.57
N GLU A 240 -10.52 -19.58 -8.78
CA GLU A 240 -9.49 -18.60 -9.16
C GLU A 240 -8.45 -18.43 -8.05
N VAL A 241 -7.21 -18.15 -8.44
CA VAL A 241 -6.14 -17.75 -7.51
C VAL A 241 -5.94 -16.25 -7.62
N HIS A 242 -6.00 -15.55 -6.50
CA HIS A 242 -5.88 -14.11 -6.42
C HIS A 242 -4.63 -13.78 -5.60
N VAL A 243 -3.60 -13.25 -6.25
CA VAL A 243 -2.39 -12.80 -5.54
C VAL A 243 -2.35 -11.28 -5.56
N THR A 244 -2.35 -10.65 -4.40
CA THR A 244 -2.20 -9.19 -4.32
C THR A 244 -0.75 -8.83 -4.06
N HIS A 245 -0.14 -7.97 -4.89
CA HIS A 245 1.22 -7.53 -4.66
C HIS A 245 1.52 -6.12 -5.19
N LYS A 246 2.55 -5.50 -4.63
CA LYS A 246 3.13 -4.24 -5.12
C LYS A 246 3.73 -4.43 -6.51
N THR A 247 3.61 -3.43 -7.37
CA THR A 247 4.07 -3.51 -8.77
C THR A 247 5.21 -2.55 -9.09
N LYS A 248 5.45 -1.52 -8.27
CA LYS A 248 6.63 -0.67 -8.49
C LYS A 248 7.92 -1.39 -8.13
N ALA A 249 9.00 -0.97 -8.78
CA ALA A 249 10.33 -1.44 -8.45
C ALA A 249 10.62 -1.27 -6.95
N PRO A 250 11.23 -2.27 -6.29
CA PRO A 250 11.77 -3.50 -6.89
C PRO A 250 10.74 -4.63 -7.13
N PHE A 251 9.55 -4.54 -6.54
CA PHE A 251 8.56 -5.63 -6.48
C PHE A 251 8.04 -6.11 -7.84
N GLY A 252 7.87 -5.19 -8.80
CA GLY A 252 7.46 -5.57 -10.16
C GLY A 252 8.44 -6.50 -10.88
N GLN A 253 9.68 -6.64 -10.41
CA GLN A 253 10.70 -7.52 -10.98
C GLN A 253 10.51 -9.00 -10.61
N TRP A 254 9.52 -9.31 -9.77
CA TRP A 254 9.27 -10.67 -9.34
C TRP A 254 8.71 -11.54 -10.46
N GLY A 255 8.01 -10.97 -11.44
CA GLY A 255 7.45 -11.71 -12.57
C GLY A 255 6.37 -12.71 -12.15
N ILE A 256 5.48 -12.32 -11.23
CA ILE A 256 4.44 -13.18 -10.64
C ILE A 256 3.62 -13.90 -11.72
N GLU A 257 3.26 -13.19 -12.79
CA GLU A 257 2.52 -13.75 -13.93
C GLU A 257 3.31 -14.89 -14.60
N SER A 258 4.58 -14.65 -14.94
CA SER A 258 5.43 -15.66 -15.56
C SER A 258 5.67 -16.87 -14.64
N ILE A 259 5.80 -16.66 -13.33
CA ILE A 259 5.92 -17.78 -12.38
C ILE A 259 4.64 -18.62 -12.40
N ALA A 260 3.46 -17.99 -12.30
CA ALA A 260 2.18 -18.71 -12.35
C ALA A 260 2.02 -19.49 -13.67
N GLU A 261 2.41 -18.91 -14.81
CA GLU A 261 2.39 -19.55 -16.13
C GLU A 261 3.22 -20.83 -16.20
N THR A 262 4.42 -20.83 -15.61
CA THR A 262 5.26 -22.04 -15.56
C THR A 262 4.66 -23.18 -14.74
N HIS A 263 3.65 -22.88 -13.90
CA HIS A 263 2.96 -23.84 -13.04
C HIS A 263 1.52 -24.12 -13.51
N GLY A 264 1.23 -23.94 -14.80
CA GLY A 264 -0.05 -24.37 -15.39
C GLY A 264 -1.24 -23.49 -15.05
N LEU A 265 -0.99 -22.27 -14.58
CA LEU A 265 -1.99 -21.22 -14.42
C LEU A 265 -1.88 -20.20 -15.53
N ARG A 266 -2.96 -19.52 -15.88
CA ARG A 266 -2.99 -18.44 -16.86
C ARG A 266 -3.42 -17.15 -16.19
N HIS A 267 -2.73 -16.06 -16.48
CA HIS A 267 -3.15 -14.73 -16.06
C HIS A 267 -4.40 -14.30 -16.82
N ALA A 268 -5.52 -14.21 -16.10
CA ALA A 268 -6.79 -13.77 -16.66
C ALA A 268 -6.80 -12.24 -16.77
N HIS A 269 -6.60 -11.56 -15.65
CA HIS A 269 -6.51 -10.10 -15.57
C HIS A 269 -5.93 -9.62 -14.24
N SER A 270 -5.66 -8.33 -14.14
CA SER A 270 -5.22 -7.66 -12.91
C SER A 270 -6.18 -6.56 -12.51
N VAL A 271 -6.47 -6.45 -11.21
CA VAL A 271 -7.34 -5.42 -10.66
C VAL A 271 -6.54 -4.50 -9.74
N VAL A 272 -6.73 -3.18 -9.88
CA VAL A 272 -6.16 -2.18 -8.95
C VAL A 272 -6.62 -2.50 -7.52
N PHE A 273 -5.68 -2.82 -6.65
CA PHE A 273 -6.01 -3.14 -5.26
C PHE A 273 -6.43 -1.88 -4.51
N ASP A 274 -7.61 -1.93 -3.89
CA ASP A 274 -8.16 -0.84 -3.14
C ASP A 274 -8.54 -1.25 -1.72
N ARG A 275 -7.64 -0.98 -0.78
CA ARG A 275 -7.86 -1.20 0.66
C ARG A 275 -9.15 -0.57 1.19
N CYS A 276 -9.65 0.50 0.57
CA CYS A 276 -10.89 1.15 1.01
C CYS A 276 -12.13 0.27 0.89
N LEU A 277 -12.06 -0.80 0.09
CA LEU A 277 -13.14 -1.77 -0.10
C LEU A 277 -13.21 -2.82 1.02
N TYR A 278 -12.22 -2.81 1.92
CA TYR A 278 -12.11 -3.78 3.01
C TYR A 278 -12.07 -3.02 4.34
N PRO A 279 -13.23 -2.63 4.91
CA PRO A 279 -13.29 -1.90 6.17
C PRO A 279 -12.54 -2.63 7.29
N GLY A 280 -11.71 -1.91 8.05
CA GLY A 280 -10.91 -2.48 9.13
C GLY A 280 -9.63 -3.21 8.69
N TYR A 281 -9.47 -3.55 7.39
CA TYR A 281 -8.26 -4.22 6.92
C TYR A 281 -7.02 -3.36 7.18
N SER A 282 -5.96 -3.96 7.72
CA SER A 282 -4.65 -3.34 7.97
C SER A 282 -3.54 -4.29 7.54
N ASN A 283 -2.86 -3.99 6.43
CA ASN A 283 -1.72 -4.78 5.98
C ASN A 283 -0.55 -4.66 6.98
N LYS A 284 0.03 -5.80 7.37
CA LYS A 284 1.15 -5.90 8.31
C LYS A 284 2.37 -6.51 7.64
N LYS A 285 3.55 -6.05 8.04
CA LYS A 285 4.81 -6.71 7.70
C LYS A 285 4.93 -8.02 8.48
N VAL A 286 5.60 -9.01 7.87
CA VAL A 286 5.85 -10.32 8.50
C VAL A 286 6.48 -10.13 9.87
N LEU A 287 5.84 -10.67 10.91
CA LEU A 287 6.28 -10.62 12.31
C LEU A 287 6.61 -9.21 12.82
N SER A 288 5.81 -8.22 12.40
CA SER A 288 6.01 -6.83 12.79
C SER A 288 4.69 -6.09 12.95
N LYS A 289 4.66 -5.18 13.94
CA LYS A 289 3.53 -4.26 14.18
C LYS A 289 3.38 -3.22 13.07
N GLY A 290 4.40 -3.05 12.23
CA GLY A 290 4.44 -2.06 11.16
C GLY A 290 3.64 -2.46 9.92
N SER A 291 3.15 -1.46 9.19
CA SER A 291 2.55 -1.62 7.87
C SER A 291 3.52 -1.17 6.75
N PHE A 292 3.10 -1.30 5.51
CA PHE A 292 3.83 -0.84 4.32
C PHE A 292 2.90 -0.15 3.33
N PRO A 293 3.41 0.74 2.45
CA PRO A 293 2.59 1.36 1.41
C PRO A 293 2.14 0.31 0.38
N ILE A 294 0.88 0.38 -0.01
CA ILE A 294 0.23 -0.59 -0.94
C ILE A 294 -0.53 0.09 -2.08
N TRP A 295 -0.38 1.40 -2.25
CA TRP A 295 -1.13 2.19 -3.22
C TRP A 295 -0.82 1.84 -4.69
N ASP A 296 0.28 1.15 -4.93
CA ASP A 296 0.75 0.68 -6.23
C ASP A 296 0.42 -0.80 -6.49
N SER A 297 -0.43 -1.40 -5.66
CA SER A 297 -0.64 -2.85 -5.69
C SER A 297 -1.71 -3.25 -6.69
N LEU A 298 -1.56 -4.45 -7.24
CA LEU A 298 -2.55 -5.14 -8.05
C LEU A 298 -2.94 -6.43 -7.38
N THR A 299 -4.19 -6.84 -7.55
CA THR A 299 -4.62 -8.24 -7.39
C THR A 299 -4.56 -8.89 -8.76
N PHE A 300 -3.61 -9.81 -8.94
CA PHE A 300 -3.48 -10.65 -10.11
C PHE A 300 -4.45 -11.83 -9.99
N VAL A 301 -5.28 -12.03 -11.01
CA VAL A 301 -6.25 -13.13 -11.05
C VAL A 301 -5.76 -14.18 -12.03
N PHE A 302 -5.60 -15.40 -11.52
CA PHE A 302 -5.15 -16.57 -12.25
C PHE A 302 -6.22 -17.65 -12.28
N VAL A 303 -6.28 -18.36 -13.40
CA VAL A 303 -7.17 -19.48 -13.63
C VAL A 303 -6.36 -20.68 -14.15
N PRO A 304 -6.84 -21.93 -14.05
CA PRO A 304 -6.18 -23.06 -14.71
C PRO A 304 -5.94 -22.79 -16.19
N ALA A 305 -4.74 -23.05 -16.71
CA ALA A 305 -4.43 -22.84 -18.12
C ALA A 305 -5.30 -23.68 -19.06
N SER A 306 -5.79 -24.83 -18.57
CA SER A 306 -6.75 -25.70 -19.26
C SER A 306 -8.17 -25.14 -19.34
N ARG A 307 -8.51 -24.09 -18.57
CA ARG A 307 -9.84 -23.46 -18.63
C ARG A 307 -9.99 -22.76 -19.99
N PRO A 308 -11.04 -23.09 -20.76
CA PRO A 308 -11.33 -22.42 -22.03
C PRO A 308 -11.37 -20.90 -21.85
N GLU A 309 -10.83 -20.16 -22.81
CA GLU A 309 -11.06 -18.73 -22.86
C GLU A 309 -12.54 -18.50 -23.16
N ALA A 310 -13.18 -17.63 -22.39
CA ALA A 310 -14.49 -17.13 -22.77
C ALA A 310 -14.33 -16.45 -24.14
N ALA A 311 -15.16 -16.83 -25.11
CA ALA A 311 -15.07 -16.28 -26.46
C ALA A 311 -15.22 -14.75 -26.38
N GLU A 312 -14.17 -14.00 -26.71
CA GLU A 312 -14.25 -12.55 -26.93
C GLU A 312 -14.98 -12.31 -28.26
N GLY A 313 -16.31 -12.47 -28.24
CA GLY A 313 -17.17 -12.14 -29.36
C GLY A 313 -17.51 -10.64 -29.39
N PRO A 314 -17.64 -10.02 -30.58
CA PRO A 314 -18.03 -8.61 -30.72
C PRO A 314 -19.46 -8.29 -30.24
N ASP A 315 -20.27 -9.31 -29.89
CA ASP A 315 -21.68 -9.19 -29.50
C ASP A 315 -21.95 -9.26 -27.99
N ALA A 316 -20.94 -9.20 -27.12
CA ALA A 316 -21.14 -9.00 -25.67
C ALA A 316 -21.62 -7.56 -25.31
N ALA A 317 -22.03 -6.79 -26.32
CA ALA A 317 -22.59 -5.45 -26.22
C ALA A 317 -24.02 -5.38 -26.77
N SER A 318 -24.85 -6.41 -26.58
CA SER A 318 -26.31 -6.25 -26.60
C SER A 318 -27.01 -7.42 -25.92
N ASP A 319 -27.33 -7.27 -24.64
CA ASP A 319 -28.62 -7.73 -24.14
C ASP A 319 -29.03 -6.90 -22.91
N ASP A 320 -30.17 -6.21 -23.05
CA ASP A 320 -30.75 -5.25 -22.10
C ASP A 320 -31.58 -5.97 -21.00
N ALA A 321 -31.16 -7.18 -20.61
CA ALA A 321 -31.82 -7.99 -19.60
C ALA A 321 -30.78 -8.52 -18.58
N ALA A 322 -30.83 -7.93 -17.38
CA ALA A 322 -29.92 -8.12 -16.23
C ALA A 322 -28.58 -7.37 -16.31
N ARG A 323 -28.62 -6.05 -16.08
CA ARG A 323 -27.43 -5.27 -15.70
C ARG A 323 -26.92 -5.71 -14.31
N VAL A 324 -26.24 -6.85 -14.25
CA VAL A 324 -25.26 -7.10 -13.19
C VAL A 324 -24.21 -6.02 -13.37
N ILE A 325 -24.20 -5.01 -12.50
CA ILE A 325 -23.15 -4.00 -12.52
C ILE A 325 -21.87 -4.73 -12.17
N GLU A 326 -21.07 -5.06 -13.18
CA GLU A 326 -19.78 -5.67 -12.98
C GLU A 326 -18.98 -4.74 -12.03
N PRO A 327 -18.51 -5.26 -10.87
CA PRO A 327 -17.94 -4.43 -9.80
C PRO A 327 -16.62 -3.76 -10.21
N ILE A 328 -16.01 -4.29 -11.27
CA ILE A 328 -14.79 -3.80 -11.88
C ILE A 328 -15.05 -3.24 -13.28
N VAL A 329 -14.21 -2.30 -13.71
CA VAL A 329 -14.26 -1.66 -15.02
C VAL A 329 -12.87 -1.70 -15.62
N ARG A 330 -12.79 -2.01 -16.92
CA ARG A 330 -11.54 -2.01 -17.67
C ARG A 330 -10.91 -0.62 -17.65
N VAL A 331 -9.63 -0.54 -17.28
CA VAL A 331 -8.85 0.70 -17.32
C VAL A 331 -8.29 0.84 -18.71
N THR A 332 -8.92 1.68 -19.54
CA THR A 332 -8.43 1.97 -20.90
C THR A 332 -7.42 3.13 -20.89
N PRO A 333 -6.68 3.35 -21.98
CA PRO A 333 -5.88 4.56 -22.15
C PRO A 333 -6.67 5.86 -21.90
N ASP A 334 -7.97 5.87 -22.22
CA ASP A 334 -8.85 7.03 -22.03
C ASP A 334 -9.17 7.27 -20.56
N VAL A 335 -9.40 6.20 -19.80
CA VAL A 335 -9.50 6.28 -18.34
C VAL A 335 -8.21 6.87 -17.77
N LEU A 336 -7.03 6.43 -18.22
CA LEU A 336 -5.75 7.00 -17.78
C LEU A 336 -5.64 8.49 -18.12
N ARG A 337 -5.99 8.89 -19.35
CA ARG A 337 -6.01 10.30 -19.76
C ARG A 337 -6.90 11.15 -18.85
N THR A 338 -8.11 10.67 -18.54
CA THR A 338 -9.02 11.33 -17.59
C THR A 338 -8.39 11.48 -16.21
N MET A 339 -7.78 10.43 -15.66
CA MET A 339 -7.12 10.53 -14.35
C MET A 339 -5.97 11.54 -14.34
N TYR A 340 -5.19 11.62 -15.42
CA TYR A 340 -4.14 12.63 -15.54
C TYR A 340 -4.69 14.07 -15.65
N LEU A 341 -5.81 14.27 -16.33
CA LEU A 341 -6.49 15.58 -16.36
C LEU A 341 -7.00 15.99 -14.97
N LEU A 342 -7.56 15.04 -14.22
CA LEU A 342 -7.98 15.25 -12.83
C LEU A 342 -6.80 15.55 -11.89
N LEU A 343 -5.61 15.05 -12.19
CA LEU A 343 -4.39 15.37 -11.45
C LEU A 343 -3.72 16.70 -11.87
N SER A 344 -4.19 17.34 -12.94
CA SER A 344 -3.62 18.61 -13.38
C SER A 344 -4.05 19.76 -12.44
N PRO A 345 -3.18 20.70 -12.04
CA PRO A 345 -3.54 21.80 -11.15
C PRO A 345 -4.58 22.74 -11.78
N THR A 346 -5.65 23.03 -11.05
CA THR A 346 -6.63 24.07 -11.40
C THR A 346 -6.06 25.47 -11.16
N ILE A 347 -6.78 26.52 -11.58
CA ILE A 347 -6.43 27.91 -11.26
C ILE A 347 -6.36 28.09 -9.74
N GLN A 348 -7.35 27.56 -8.99
CA GLN A 348 -7.38 27.66 -7.53
C GLN A 348 -6.16 26.98 -6.89
N ASP A 349 -5.77 25.79 -7.36
CA ASP A 349 -4.59 25.09 -6.84
C ASP A 349 -3.32 25.93 -7.00
N ARG A 350 -3.18 26.62 -8.13
CA ARG A 350 -2.03 27.51 -8.40
C ARG A 350 -2.05 28.75 -7.50
N LEU A 351 -3.22 29.33 -7.26
CA LEU A 351 -3.39 30.46 -6.35
C LEU A 351 -3.05 30.06 -4.90
N ASP A 352 -3.52 28.91 -4.45
CA ASP A 352 -3.26 28.38 -3.11
C ASP A 352 -1.78 28.07 -2.88
N ALA A 353 -1.10 27.53 -3.91
CA ALA A 353 0.35 27.31 -3.88
C ALA A 353 1.14 28.63 -3.78
N GLY A 354 0.74 29.66 -4.52
CA GLY A 354 1.34 30.99 -4.48
C GLY A 354 1.19 31.68 -3.11
N SER A 355 0.03 31.51 -2.47
CA SER A 355 -0.24 32.04 -1.11
C SER A 355 0.66 31.39 -0.04
N LYS A 356 0.88 30.07 -0.12
CA LYS A 356 1.78 29.34 0.79
C LYS A 356 3.26 29.74 0.61
N HIS A 357 3.68 30.08 -0.61
CA HIS A 357 5.04 30.58 -0.85
C HIS A 357 5.26 32.00 -0.32
N LYS A 358 4.25 32.87 -0.32
CA LYS A 358 4.35 34.21 0.30
C LYS A 358 4.50 34.15 1.83
N LYS A 359 3.85 33.18 2.50
CA LYS A 359 3.98 32.99 3.97
C LYS A 359 5.32 32.41 4.44
N ARG A 360 6.17 31.87 3.54
CA ARG A 360 7.45 31.22 3.90
C ARG A 360 8.69 32.09 3.65
N LYS A 361 8.57 33.33 3.17
CA LYS A 361 9.71 34.26 3.12
C LYS A 361 9.94 34.85 4.52
N PRO A 362 11.09 34.61 5.18
CA PRO A 362 11.46 35.38 6.35
C PRO A 362 11.74 36.82 5.89
N ASN A 363 11.16 37.81 6.56
CA ASN A 363 11.52 39.22 6.37
C ASN A 363 13.03 39.36 6.60
N LYS A 364 13.77 39.60 5.52
CA LYS A 364 15.14 40.12 5.60
C LYS A 364 15.01 41.63 5.86
N PRO A 365 15.59 42.19 6.93
CA PRO A 365 15.60 43.64 7.09
C PRO A 365 16.51 44.26 6.01
N SER A 366 16.03 45.33 5.40
CA SER A 366 16.78 46.17 4.47
C SER A 366 17.99 46.81 5.19
N PRO A 367 19.11 47.08 4.51
CA PRO A 367 20.25 47.73 5.15
C PRO A 367 19.91 49.19 5.46
N ALA A 368 20.08 49.56 6.73
CA ALA A 368 20.04 50.95 7.17
C ALA A 368 21.30 51.67 6.69
N VAL A 369 21.10 52.89 6.22
CA VAL A 369 22.14 53.84 5.82
C VAL A 369 22.70 54.50 7.09
N ASP A 370 24.01 54.50 7.23
CA ASP A 370 24.75 55.15 8.31
C ASP A 370 24.76 56.67 8.12
N VAL A 371 24.35 57.43 9.16
CA VAL A 371 24.88 58.78 9.44
C VAL A 371 24.89 58.94 10.96
N GLY A 372 26.07 59.20 11.53
CA GLY A 372 26.31 59.13 12.96
C GLY A 372 26.22 60.45 13.73
N VAL A 373 26.86 60.36 14.90
CA VAL A 373 27.44 61.43 15.75
C VAL A 373 26.61 61.84 16.99
N GLU A 374 27.24 61.55 18.15
CA GLU A 374 27.19 62.21 19.48
C GLU A 374 25.88 62.22 20.30
N ALA A 375 25.86 62.35 21.62
CA ALA A 375 26.72 61.95 22.74
C ALA A 375 25.93 62.33 24.02
N SER A 376 26.07 61.50 25.06
CA SER A 376 25.95 61.87 26.49
C SER A 376 24.58 62.25 27.11
N GLY A 377 24.32 61.71 28.32
CA GLY A 377 23.63 62.50 29.35
C GLY A 377 22.63 61.79 30.28
N LYS A 378 23.16 61.21 31.37
CA LYS A 378 22.73 61.44 32.77
C LYS A 378 21.35 60.95 33.31
N SER A 379 21.46 59.90 34.14
CA SER A 379 21.16 59.86 35.60
C SER A 379 19.76 60.16 36.16
N ALA A 380 19.25 59.22 36.98
CA ALA A 380 19.12 59.33 38.45
C ALA A 380 17.80 58.71 39.00
N ALA A 381 17.96 57.88 40.03
CA ALA A 381 16.94 57.44 41.00
C ALA A 381 16.54 58.62 41.94
N PRO A 382 15.63 58.54 42.97
CA PRO A 382 15.42 57.42 43.90
C PRO A 382 13.97 57.20 44.45
N THR A 383 13.83 56.10 45.20
CA THR A 383 12.81 55.69 46.20
C THR A 383 12.78 56.59 47.47
N PRO A 384 12.15 56.27 48.64
CA PRO A 384 11.01 55.37 49.03
C PRO A 384 10.01 56.02 50.06
N ALA A 385 8.94 55.31 50.43
CA ALA A 385 8.30 55.21 51.79
C ALA A 385 6.96 54.47 51.62
N GLY A 386 6.46 53.54 52.44
CA GLY A 386 6.73 53.17 53.83
C GLY A 386 5.45 53.34 54.65
N ALA A 387 4.65 52.27 54.89
CA ALA A 387 3.76 52.12 56.06
C ALA A 387 2.95 50.80 56.04
N LYS A 388 3.09 50.01 57.13
CA LYS A 388 2.14 49.04 57.72
C LYS A 388 1.64 49.68 59.05
N PRO A 389 0.63 49.20 59.84
CA PRO A 389 0.25 47.78 60.08
C PRO A 389 -1.23 47.47 60.49
N LYS A 390 -1.45 46.19 60.90
CA LYS A 390 -2.50 45.56 61.77
C LYS A 390 -3.69 44.87 61.07
N GLN A 391 -3.74 43.51 61.15
CA GLN A 391 -4.58 42.64 62.03
C GLN A 391 -6.03 42.51 61.50
N SER A 392 -6.73 41.38 61.42
CA SER A 392 -6.56 40.01 61.93
C SER A 392 -7.55 39.04 61.21
N THR A 393 -7.32 37.74 61.39
CA THR A 393 -8.30 36.62 61.44
C THR A 393 -9.06 36.13 60.20
N ALA A 394 -8.68 34.89 59.83
CA ALA A 394 -9.52 33.70 59.62
C ALA A 394 -10.42 33.57 58.37
N GLY A 395 -9.99 32.66 57.48
CA GLY A 395 -10.71 31.40 57.23
C GLY A 395 -11.65 31.30 56.03
N LYS A 396 -11.21 30.51 55.04
CA LYS A 396 -11.98 29.73 54.03
C LYS A 396 -12.60 30.48 52.83
N ASN A 397 -11.83 30.55 51.74
CA ASN A 397 -12.27 30.42 50.33
C ASN A 397 -11.58 29.15 49.79
N GLY A 398 -12.02 28.40 48.78
CA GLY A 398 -13.03 28.60 47.77
C GLY A 398 -12.65 27.74 46.56
N SER A 399 -13.65 27.10 45.97
CA SER A 399 -13.91 26.98 44.52
C SER A 399 -12.85 26.43 43.54
N GLN A 400 -13.29 25.38 42.82
CA GLN A 400 -13.25 25.15 41.36
C GLN A 400 -12.01 25.60 40.55
N ALA A 401 -11.38 24.65 39.87
CA ALA A 401 -10.86 24.88 38.52
C ALA A 401 -10.73 23.57 37.72
N SER A 402 -11.42 23.54 36.58
CA SER A 402 -11.39 22.52 35.53
C SER A 402 -10.08 22.55 34.73
N GLU A 403 -9.37 21.42 34.63
CA GLU A 403 -8.19 21.28 33.76
C GLU A 403 -8.57 20.86 32.33
N LYS A 404 -8.34 21.77 31.37
CA LYS A 404 -8.32 21.48 29.93
C LYS A 404 -6.97 20.85 29.56
N ARG A 405 -7.02 19.62 29.02
CA ARG A 405 -5.89 18.86 28.47
C ARG A 405 -5.20 19.61 27.31
N LYS A 406 -3.89 19.85 27.45
CA LYS A 406 -2.99 20.32 26.38
C LYS A 406 -2.51 19.13 25.53
N ARG A 407 -2.47 19.30 24.20
CA ARG A 407 -1.88 18.36 23.22
C ARG A 407 -0.34 18.29 23.38
N PRO A 408 0.30 17.13 23.14
CA PRO A 408 1.75 17.00 23.18
C PRO A 408 2.45 17.55 21.91
N PRO A 409 3.71 18.01 22.01
CA PRO A 409 4.45 18.64 20.92
C PRO A 409 5.06 17.63 19.94
N GLN A 410 5.18 18.04 18.67
CA GLN A 410 5.84 17.27 17.60
C GLN A 410 7.37 17.36 17.67
N PRO A 411 8.13 16.32 17.23
CA PRO A 411 9.58 16.35 17.23
C PRO A 411 10.15 17.05 15.97
N PRO A 412 11.31 17.73 16.07
CA PRO A 412 11.92 18.42 14.94
C PRO A 412 12.84 17.49 14.13
N GLY A 413 12.70 17.53 12.80
CA GLY A 413 13.67 16.92 11.89
C GLY A 413 14.87 17.84 11.63
N LYS A 414 16.07 17.27 11.63
CA LYS A 414 17.24 17.80 10.90
C LYS A 414 18.12 16.65 10.39
N PHE A 415 18.34 16.64 9.07
CA PHE A 415 19.44 15.94 8.41
C PHE A 415 20.76 16.70 8.69
N GLY A 416 21.85 15.96 8.88
CA GLY A 416 23.22 16.47 8.96
C GLY A 416 24.24 15.41 8.56
N HIS A 417 25.13 15.78 7.64
CA HIS A 417 26.14 14.97 6.96
C HIS A 417 27.25 14.37 7.84
N HIS A 418 27.79 13.25 7.33
CA HIS A 418 29.17 12.73 7.42
C HIS A 418 29.96 12.76 8.75
N LYS A 419 30.39 11.57 9.18
CA LYS A 419 31.77 11.35 9.61
C LYS A 419 32.22 9.89 9.40
N LYS A 420 33.31 9.72 8.64
CA LYS A 420 34.11 8.49 8.54
C LYS A 420 34.63 8.11 9.94
N GLN A 421 34.46 6.85 10.36
CA GLN A 421 35.18 6.31 11.51
C GLN A 421 36.19 5.26 11.04
N LYS A 422 37.45 5.53 11.33
CA LYS A 422 38.61 4.64 11.15
C LYS A 422 38.50 3.47 12.13
N LEU A 423 38.60 2.24 11.61
CA LEU A 423 38.90 1.05 12.38
C LEU A 423 40.28 1.21 13.05
N ARG A 424 40.35 1.06 14.37
CA ARG A 424 41.59 0.86 15.12
C ARG A 424 41.63 -0.59 15.59
N LYS A 425 42.60 -1.34 15.07
CA LYS A 425 43.10 -2.62 15.59
C LYS A 425 43.67 -2.44 17.00
N ARG A 426 43.36 -3.36 17.92
CA ARG A 426 44.23 -3.88 18.98
C ARG A 426 43.74 -5.31 19.25
N LYS A 427 44.52 -6.31 18.83
CA LYS A 427 45.53 -7.05 19.60
C LYS A 427 44.89 -7.95 20.64
#